data_AF-A0A2M9P7F2-F1
#
_entry.id   AF-A0A2M9P7F2-F1
#
_cell.length_a   1.000
_cell.length_b   1.000
_cell.length_c   1.000
_cell.angle_alpha   90.00
_cell.angle_beta   90.00
_cell.angle_gamma   90.00
#
_symmetry.space_group_name_H-M   'P 1'
#
loop_
_entity.id
_entity.type
_entity.pdbx_description
1 polymer ?
#
loop_
_entity_poly.entity_id
_entity_poly.type
_entity_poly.pdbx_seq_one_letter_code
_entity_poly.pdbx_strand_id
1 'polypeptide(L)' 'AFGALQASLDLAYGHNDVAFDWEGDDDMHEVRGSGSAELLDDGSLEIEFEYHRGDDAILKAVRDTSSAAC' A
#
# COMPACT_ATOMS: atom_id res chain seq x y z
N ALA A 1 -18.12 -2.16 0.43
CA ALA A 1 -17.92 -1.59 1.77
C ALA A 1 -18.21 -0.10 1.67
N PHE A 2 -18.86 0.52 2.65
CA PHE A 2 -19.07 1.98 2.64
C PHE A 2 -17.85 2.65 3.28
N GLY A 3 -17.20 3.59 2.57
CA GLY A 3 -16.08 4.40 3.07
C GLY A 3 -14.69 3.74 3.06
N ALA A 4 -14.39 2.88 2.07
CA ALA A 4 -13.05 2.31 1.91
C ALA A 4 -12.57 2.51 0.47
N LEU A 5 -11.34 2.99 0.31
CA LEU A 5 -10.69 3.10 -1.00
C LEU A 5 -10.62 1.72 -1.65
N GLN A 6 -11.13 1.63 -2.88
CA GLN A 6 -10.89 0.51 -3.77
C GLN A 6 -10.03 0.98 -4.93
N ALA A 7 -8.83 0.40 -5.07
CA ALA A 7 -7.89 0.76 -6.12
C ALA A 7 -7.33 -0.47 -6.85
N SER A 8 -7.01 -0.29 -8.12
CA SER A 8 -6.12 -1.16 -8.88
C SER A 8 -4.68 -0.68 -8.76
N LEU A 9 -3.73 -1.61 -8.78
CA LEU A 9 -2.29 -1.32 -8.71
C LEU A 9 -1.61 -1.79 -10.00
N ASP A 10 -0.81 -0.92 -10.61
CA ASP A 10 0.20 -1.29 -11.59
C ASP A 10 1.55 -1.42 -10.88
N LEU A 11 2.22 -2.57 -11.02
CA LEU A 11 3.31 -2.99 -10.13
C LEU A 11 4.65 -3.11 -10.88
N ALA A 12 5.70 -2.57 -10.27
CA ALA A 12 7.08 -2.81 -10.63
C ALA A 12 7.82 -3.46 -9.44
N TYR A 13 8.46 -4.60 -9.68
CA TYR A 13 9.11 -5.38 -8.63
C TYR A 13 10.62 -5.18 -8.63
N GLY A 14 11.16 -4.81 -7.47
CA GLY A 14 12.57 -4.83 -7.13
C GLY A 14 12.96 -6.12 -6.40
N HIS A 15 14.16 -6.14 -5.81
CA HIS A 15 14.64 -7.30 -5.07
C HIS A 15 13.99 -7.40 -3.69
N ASN A 16 13.88 -6.27 -2.99
CA ASN A 16 13.30 -6.17 -1.64
C ASN A 16 12.16 -5.15 -1.56
N ASP A 17 11.75 -4.61 -2.70
CA ASP A 17 10.85 -3.48 -2.81
C ASP A 17 9.87 -3.69 -3.96
N VAL A 18 8.72 -3.01 -3.88
CA VAL A 18 7.74 -2.89 -4.95
C VAL A 18 7.40 -1.42 -5.11
N ALA A 19 7.49 -0.90 -6.32
CA ALA A 19 6.92 0.39 -6.68
C ALA A 19 5.56 0.17 -7.37
N PHE A 20 4.62 1.08 -7.17
CA PHE A 20 3.32 0.97 -7.79
C PHE A 20 2.68 2.31 -8.10
N ASP A 21 1.95 2.36 -9.21
CA ASP A 21 0.94 3.38 -9.49
C ASP A 21 -0.42 2.81 -9.14
N TRP A 22 -1.34 3.65 -8.67
CA TRP A 22 -2.67 3.20 -8.30
C TRP A 22 -3.77 4.15 -8.75
N GLU A 23 -4.91 3.57 -9.12
CA GLU A 23 -6.12 4.29 -9.52
C GLU A 23 -7.32 3.63 -8.83
N GLY A 24 -8.17 4.44 -8.21
CA GLY A 24 -9.30 3.99 -7.42
C GLY A 24 -10.45 4.97 -7.35
N ASP A 25 -11.49 4.57 -6.61
CA ASP A 25 -12.67 5.38 -6.33
C ASP A 25 -12.82 5.54 -4.80
N ASP A 26 -12.97 6.78 -4.36
CA ASP A 26 -13.32 7.14 -2.99
C ASP A 26 -14.64 7.92 -3.00
N ASP A 27 -15.72 7.27 -2.57
CA ASP A 27 -17.07 7.83 -2.54
C ASP A 27 -17.46 8.56 -3.86
N MET A 28 -17.34 7.86 -5.00
CA MET A 28 -17.61 8.37 -6.36
C MET A 28 -16.61 9.41 -6.87
N HIS A 29 -15.47 9.60 -6.20
CA HIS A 29 -14.40 10.45 -6.67
C HIS A 29 -13.22 9.59 -7.13
N GLU A 30 -12.85 9.77 -8.40
CA GLU A 30 -11.65 9.17 -8.94
C GLU A 30 -10.43 9.76 -8.21
N VAL A 31 -9.67 8.85 -7.62
CA VAL A 31 -8.44 9.14 -6.91
C VAL A 31 -7.34 8.27 -7.49
N ARG A 32 -6.13 8.79 -7.47
CA ARG A 32 -4.97 8.10 -8.00
C ARG A 32 -3.72 8.57 -7.29
N GLY A 33 -2.66 7.81 -7.43
CA GLY A 33 -1.42 8.10 -6.75
C GLY A 33 -0.31 7.15 -7.15
N SER A 34 0.78 7.24 -6.40
CA SER A 34 1.90 6.33 -6.50
C SER A 34 2.31 5.87 -5.11
N GLY A 35 3.20 4.89 -5.04
CA GLY A 35 3.71 4.42 -3.78
C GLY A 35 4.80 3.39 -3.94
N SER A 36 5.35 3.01 -2.80
CA SER A 36 6.35 1.96 -2.70
C SER A 36 6.08 1.12 -1.46
N ALA A 37 6.59 -0.10 -1.47
CA ALA A 37 6.60 -0.98 -0.32
C ALA A 37 7.97 -1.62 -0.19
N GLU A 38 8.64 -1.43 0.94
CA GLU A 38 9.98 -1.95 1.21
C GLU A 38 9.97 -2.94 2.37
N LEU A 39 10.63 -4.09 2.17
CA LEU A 39 10.85 -5.07 3.23
C LEU A 39 12.05 -4.63 4.08
N LEU A 40 11.78 -4.35 5.35
CA LEU A 40 12.80 -3.93 6.32
C LEU A 40 13.54 -5.14 6.94
N ASP A 41 14.70 -4.87 7.53
CA ASP A 41 15.54 -5.88 8.18
C ASP A 41 14.84 -6.61 9.35
N ASP A 42 13.87 -5.95 10.00
CA ASP A 42 13.05 -6.53 11.07
C ASP A 42 11.91 -7.44 10.55
N GLY A 43 11.81 -7.61 9.22
CA GLY A 43 10.79 -8.40 8.55
C GLY A 43 9.43 -7.71 8.42
N SER A 44 9.32 -6.43 8.82
CA SER A 44 8.14 -5.60 8.55
C SER A 44 8.19 -4.96 7.16
N LEU A 45 7.03 -4.55 6.65
CA LEU A 45 6.89 -3.85 5.38
C LEU A 45 6.54 -2.39 5.66
N GLU A 46 7.37 -1.47 5.21
CA GLU A 46 7.05 -0.04 5.18
C GLU A 46 6.43 0.29 3.83
N ILE A 47 5.33 1.03 3.82
CA ILE A 47 4.57 1.34 2.61
C ILE A 47 4.38 2.86 2.56
N GLU A 48 4.93 3.49 1.53
CA GLU A 48 4.62 4.87 1.18
C GLU A 48 3.44 4.89 0.21
N PHE A 49 2.42 5.70 0.52
CA PHE A 49 1.20 5.79 -0.26
C PHE A 49 0.86 7.27 -0.49
N GLU A 50 1.15 7.77 -1.68
CA GLU A 50 0.92 9.15 -2.09
C GLU A 50 -0.43 9.27 -2.79
N TYR A 51 -1.22 10.28 -2.42
CA TYR A 51 -2.36 10.72 -3.22
C TYR A 51 -1.91 11.83 -4.18
N HIS A 52 -2.11 11.65 -5.49
CA HIS A 52 -1.81 12.72 -6.44
C HIS A 52 -2.68 13.95 -6.15
N ARG A 53 -2.03 15.07 -5.78
CA ARG A 53 -2.66 16.34 -5.37
C ARG A 53 -3.40 16.26 -4.03
N GLY A 54 -3.14 15.23 -3.24
CA GLY A 54 -3.61 15.09 -1.87
C GLY A 54 -2.45 15.13 -0.89
N ASP A 55 -2.69 14.59 0.29
CA ASP A 55 -1.66 14.38 1.31
C ASP A 55 -1.01 13.00 1.14
N ASP A 56 0.24 12.89 1.57
CA ASP A 56 0.98 11.64 1.59
C ASP A 56 0.68 10.88 2.90
N ALA A 57 0.55 9.56 2.80
CA ALA A 57 0.40 8.67 3.94
C ALA A 57 1.56 7.66 3.98
N ILE A 58 2.14 7.48 5.18
CA ILE A 58 3.11 6.41 5.44
C ILE A 58 2.42 5.37 6.32
N LEU A 59 2.41 4.13 5.84
CA LEU A 59 1.82 2.98 6.51
C LEU A 59 2.94 2.00 6.88
N LYS A 60 2.81 1.35 8.04
CA LYS A 60 3.71 0.25 8.42
C LYS A 60 2.90 -1.01 8.66
N ALA A 61 3.15 -2.03 7.84
CA ALA A 61 2.55 -3.33 7.98
C ALA A 61 3.51 -4.28 8.72
N VAL A 62 3.06 -4.82 9.84
CA VAL A 62 3.80 -5.83 10.60
C VAL A 62 3.08 -7.16 10.42
N ARG A 63 3.83 -8.19 10.04
CA ARG A 63 3.28 -9.55 9.93
C ARG A 63 2.93 -10.05 11.32
N ASP A 64 1.64 -10.25 11.59
CA ASP A 64 1.20 -10.92 12.80
C ASP A 64 1.64 -12.40 12.74
N THR A 65 2.52 -12.80 13.66
CA THR A 65 2.96 -14.19 13.78
C THR A 65 1.88 -14.97 14.54
N SER A 66 0.80 -15.32 13.86
CA SER A 66 -0.20 -16.20 14.47
C SER A 66 0.43 -17.58 14.69
N SER A 67 0.63 -17.94 15.97
CA SER A 67 1.02 -19.28 16.41
C SER A 67 -0.20 -20.21 16.38
N ALA A 68 -0.89 -20.31 15.24
CA ALA A 68 -1.80 -21.42 15.02
C ALA A 68 -0.95 -22.67 14.73
N ALA A 69 -0.46 -23.32 15.79
CA ALA A 69 -0.01 -24.70 15.70
C ALA A 69 -1.22 -25.54 15.20
N CYS A 70 -1.07 -26.15 14.03
CA CYS A 70 -2.02 -27.14 13.52
C CYS A 70 -2.07 -28.39 14.42
#